data_AF-A0A959CE71-F1
#
_entry.id   AF-A0A959CE71-F1
#
_cell.length_a   1.000
_cell.length_b   1.000
_cell.length_c   1.000
_cell.angle_alpha   90.00
_cell.angle_beta   90.00
_cell.angle_gamma   90.00
#
_symmetry.space_group_name_H-M   'P 1'
#
loop_
_entity.id
_entity.type
_entity.pdbx_description
1 polymer ?
#
loop_
_entity_poly.entity_id
_entity_poly.type
_entity_poly.pdbx_seq_one_letter_code
_entity_poly.pdbx_strand_id
1 'polypeptide(L)' 'LSFALAWFWSRFKAQLPGYWLLRGLKFGLAYALLATLPSMWITFSAITVSLGMVFTWFAYGLLQAVVCGWVFARMNP' A
#
# COMPACT_ATOMS: atom_id res chain seq x y z
N LEU A 1 1.05 9.62 1.88
CA LEU A 1 0.93 8.15 2.07
C LEU A 1 0.89 7.74 3.55
N SER A 2 1.80 8.22 4.40
CA SER A 2 2.03 7.68 5.75
C SER A 2 0.79 7.66 6.66
N PHE A 3 -0.02 8.72 6.67
CA PHE A 3 -1.26 8.75 7.45
C PHE A 3 -2.30 7.73 6.95
N ALA A 4 -2.46 7.61 5.63
CA ALA A 4 -3.38 6.66 5.01
C ALA A 4 -2.96 5.20 5.29
N LEU A 5 -1.65 4.91 5.26
CA LEU A 5 -1.11 3.59 5.63
C LEU A 5 -1.35 3.26 7.10
N ALA A 6 -1.11 4.22 8.01
CA ALA A 6 -1.36 4.03 9.44
C ALA A 6 -2.84 3.79 9.73
N TRP A 7 -3.74 4.54 9.09
CA TRP A 7 -5.18 4.35 9.19
C TRP A 7 -5.63 2.98 8.63
N PHE A 8 -5.07 2.57 7.49
CA PHE A 8 -5.38 1.26 6.93
C PHE A 8 -4.91 0.13 7.85
N TRP A 9 -3.73 0.29 8.47
CA TRP A 9 -3.23 -0.69 9.44
C TRP A 9 -4.15 -0.80 10.65
N SER A 10 -4.51 0.31 11.29
CA SER A 10 -5.38 0.30 12.47
C SER A 10 -6.74 -0.33 12.17
N ARG A 11 -7.26 -0.16 10.95
CA ARG A 11 -8.57 -0.68 10.53
C ARG A 11 -8.57 -2.17 10.22
N PHE A 12 -7.49 -2.70 9.65
CA PHE A 12 -7.45 -4.06 9.08
C PHE A 12 -6.48 -5.02 9.77
N LYS A 13 -5.68 -4.56 10.74
CA LYS A 13 -4.66 -5.40 11.40
C LYS A 13 -5.22 -6.71 11.97
N ALA A 14 -6.41 -6.70 12.57
CA ALA A 14 -7.04 -7.90 13.14
C ALA A 14 -7.40 -8.97 12.09
N GLN A 15 -7.56 -8.59 10.83
CA GLN A 15 -7.98 -9.46 9.74
C GLN A 15 -6.80 -10.01 8.93
N LEU A 16 -5.57 -9.67 9.30
CA LEU A 16 -4.35 -10.13 8.64
C LEU A 16 -3.69 -11.24 9.46
N PRO A 17 -4.04 -12.54 9.28
CA PRO A 17 -3.38 -13.63 9.97
C PRO A 17 -2.01 -13.97 9.36
N GLY A 18 -1.06 -14.37 10.22
CA GLY A 18 0.22 -14.96 9.84
C GLY A 18 1.45 -14.30 10.47
N TYR A 19 2.64 -14.75 10.07
CA TYR A 19 3.91 -14.15 10.48
C TYR A 19 4.07 -12.72 9.97
N TRP A 20 4.85 -11.90 10.67
CA TRP A 20 5.05 -10.47 10.39
C TRP A 20 5.45 -10.17 8.93
N LEU A 21 6.30 -11.00 8.31
CA LEU A 21 6.69 -10.90 6.90
C LEU A 21 5.49 -11.06 5.95
N LEU A 22 4.69 -12.09 6.17
CA LEU A 22 3.52 -12.39 5.34
C LEU A 22 2.41 -11.35 5.57
N ARG A 23 2.25 -10.86 6.80
CA ARG A 23 1.30 -9.78 7.12
C ARG A 23 1.64 -8.49 6.38
N GLY A 24 2.92 -8.07 6.39
CA GLY A 24 3.33 -6.87 5.67
C GLY A 24 3.16 -6.99 4.15
N LEU A 25 3.43 -8.17 3.58
CA LEU A 25 3.19 -8.41 2.14
C LEU A 25 1.69 -8.36 1.80
N LYS A 26 0.84 -9.05 2.57
CA LYS A 26 -0.63 -9.02 2.39
C LYS A 26 -1.18 -7.60 2.51
N PHE A 27 -0.70 -6.85 3.52
CA PHE A 27 -1.06 -5.46 3.74
C PHE A 27 -0.68 -4.58 2.56
N GLY A 28 0.58 -4.66 2.11
CA GLY A 28 1.08 -3.86 0.99
C GLY A 28 0.33 -4.13 -0.31
N LEU A 29 0.07 -5.41 -0.62
CA LEU A 29 -0.72 -5.81 -1.79
C LEU A 29 -2.16 -5.33 -1.70
N ALA A 30 -2.81 -5.48 -0.54
CA ALA A 30 -4.19 -5.01 -0.35
C ALA A 30 -4.28 -3.48 -0.52
N TYR A 31 -3.35 -2.72 0.08
CA TYR A 31 -3.30 -1.27 -0.05
C TYR A 31 -2.99 -0.83 -1.50
N ALA A 32 -2.07 -1.52 -2.17
CA ALA A 32 -1.72 -1.23 -3.55
C ALA A 32 -2.93 -1.43 -4.47
N LEU A 33 -3.66 -2.55 -4.34
CA LEU A 33 -4.81 -2.85 -5.19
C LEU A 33 -6.03 -1.98 -4.87
N LEU A 34 -6.33 -1.75 -3.59
CA LEU A 34 -7.57 -1.08 -3.18
C LEU A 34 -7.47 0.44 -3.16
N ALA A 35 -6.29 0.99 -2.85
CA ALA A 35 -6.10 2.44 -2.73
C ALA A 35 -5.19 2.99 -3.84
N THR A 36 -4.05 2.34 -4.08
CA THR A 36 -3.02 2.88 -4.99
C THR A 36 -3.44 2.73 -6.45
N LEU A 37 -3.96 1.58 -6.88
CA LEU A 37 -4.34 1.34 -8.28
C LEU A 37 -5.48 2.28 -8.74
N PRO A 38 -6.59 2.47 -8.00
CA PRO A 38 -7.62 3.42 -8.38
C PRO A 38 -7.14 4.87 -8.37
N SER A 39 -6.32 5.26 -7.38
CA SER A 39 -5.78 6.63 -7.33
C SER A 39 -4.82 6.91 -8.49
N MET A 40 -4.03 5.93 -8.91
CA MET A 40 -3.18 6.01 -10.10
C MET A 40 -4.01 6.14 -11.38
N TRP A 41 -5.12 5.42 -11.49
CA TRP A 41 -6.04 5.52 -12.63
C TRP A 41 -6.69 6.90 -12.73
N ILE A 42 -7.16 7.44 -11.60
CA ILE A 42 -7.72 8.79 -11.53
C ILE A 42 -6.65 9.82 -11.92
N THR A 43 -5.43 9.66 -11.41
CA THR A 43 -4.31 10.56 -11.72
C THR A 43 -3.96 10.54 -13.20
N PHE A 44 -3.86 9.35 -13.80
CA PHE A 44 -3.64 9.20 -15.24
C PHE A 44 -4.74 9.85 -16.08
N SER A 45 -5.97 9.84 -15.59
CA SER A 45 -7.12 10.47 -16.26
C SER A 45 -7.17 12.00 -16.06
N ALA A 46 -6.61 12.51 -14.97
CA ALA A 46 -6.70 13.92 -14.58
C ALA A 46 -5.51 14.78 -15.05
N ILE A 47 -4.31 14.20 -15.12
CA ILE A 47 -3.09 14.91 -15.51
C ILE A 47 -2.36 14.16 -16.63
N THR A 48 -1.68 14.91 -17.50
CA THR A 48 -0.88 14.38 -18.61
C THR A 48 0.42 13.77 -18.10
N VAL A 49 0.33 12.52 -17.62
CA VAL A 49 1.46 11.69 -17.22
C VAL A 49 1.57 10.48 -18.14
N SER A 50 2.79 10.01 -18.40
CA SER A 50 3.00 8.81 -19.21
C SER A 50 2.62 7.56 -18.42
N LEU A 51 2.19 6.50 -19.12
CA LEU A 51 1.93 5.19 -18.49
C LEU A 51 3.15 4.67 -17.71
N GLY A 52 4.36 4.90 -18.23
CA GLY A 52 5.60 4.54 -17.54
C GLY A 52 5.72 5.22 -16.17
N MET A 53 5.39 6.51 -16.08
CA MET A 53 5.38 7.24 -14.81
C MET A 53 4.38 6.64 -13.82
N VAL A 54 3.17 6.35 -14.27
CA VAL A 54 2.12 5.70 -13.46
C VAL A 54 2.60 4.36 -12.90
N PHE A 55 3.21 3.52 -13.73
CA PHE A 55 3.78 2.24 -13.28
C PHE A 55 4.90 2.41 -12.26
N THR A 56 5.81 3.38 -12.46
CA THR A 56 6.88 3.64 -11.47
C THR A 56 6.32 4.11 -10.13
N TRP A 57 5.31 4.98 -10.12
CA TRP A 57 4.67 5.45 -8.90
C TRP A 57 3.87 4.34 -8.21
N PHE A 58 3.18 3.51 -8.98
CA PHE A 58 2.49 2.34 -8.45
C PHE A 58 3.47 1.35 -7.79
N ALA A 59 4.57 1.01 -8.47
CA ALA A 59 5.60 0.12 -7.94
C ALA A 59 6.24 0.71 -6.68
N TYR A 60 6.57 2.00 -6.69
CA TYR A 60 7.09 2.71 -5.52
C TYR A 60 6.11 2.69 -4.34
N GLY A 61 4.83 2.98 -4.58
CA GLY A 61 3.78 2.94 -3.57
C GLY A 61 3.56 1.53 -2.98
N LEU A 62 3.60 0.49 -3.82
CA LEU A 62 3.53 -0.91 -3.38
C LEU A 62 4.71 -1.26 -2.47
N LEU A 63 5.94 -0.96 -2.88
CA LEU A 63 7.14 -1.23 -2.07
C LEU A 63 7.08 -0.49 -0.73
N GLN A 64 6.69 0.78 -0.75
CA GLN A 64 6.51 1.58 0.46
C GLN A 64 5.46 0.96 1.39
N ALA A 65 4.32 0.50 0.86
CA ALA A 65 3.26 -0.11 1.65
C ALA A 65 3.70 -1.45 2.28
N VAL A 66 4.46 -2.28 1.56
CA VAL A 66 5.01 -3.54 2.08
C VAL A 66 5.98 -3.29 3.22
N VAL A 67 6.95 -2.37 3.03
CA VAL A 67 7.93 -2.02 4.06
C VAL A 67 7.23 -1.46 5.31
N CYS A 68 6.26 -0.56 5.12
CA CYS A 68 5.48 0.01 6.21
C CYS A 68 4.67 -1.08 6.95
N GLY A 69 4.08 -2.02 6.20
CA GLY A 69 3.39 -3.19 6.75
C GLY A 69 4.30 -4.09 7.60
N TRP A 70 5.56 -4.29 7.21
CA TRP A 70 6.53 -5.04 8.03
C TRP A 70 6.86 -4.32 9.33
N VAL A 71 7.07 -3.00 9.27
CA VAL A 71 7.33 -2.17 10.45
C VAL A 71 6.13 -2.21 11.40
N PHE A 72 4.91 -2.01 10.89
CA PHE A 72 3.70 -2.06 11.71
C PHE A 72 3.42 -3.45 12.27
N ALA A 73 3.63 -4.51 11.49
CA ALA A 73 3.46 -5.88 11.98
C ALA A 73 4.43 -6.24 13.13
N ARG A 74 5.60 -5.58 13.20
CA ARG A 74 6.55 -5.75 14.32
C ARG A 74 6.25 -4.85 15.50
N MET A 75 5.91 -3.58 15.27
CA MET A 75 5.73 -2.58 16.34
C MET A 75 4.33 -2.59 16.95
N ASN A 76 3.30 -2.96 16.18
CA ASN A 76 1.90 -2.95 16.58
C ASN A 76 1.14 -4.11 15.91
N PRO A 77 1.39 -5.36 16.37
CA PRO A 77 0.77 -6.54 15.81
C PRO A 77 -0.77 -6.54 15.89
#